data_AF-G5AAY1-F1
#
_entry.id   AF-G5AAY1-F1
#
_cell.length_a   1.000
_cell.length_b   1.000
_cell.length_c   1.000
_cell.angle_alpha   90.00
_cell.angle_beta   90.00
_cell.angle_gamma   90.00
#
_symmetry.space_group_name_H-M   'P 1'
#
loop_
_entity.id
_entity.type
_entity.pdbx_description
1 polymer ?
#
loop_
_entity_poly.entity_id
_entity_poly.type
_entity_poly.pdbx_seq_one_letter_code
_entity_poly.pdbx_strand_id
1 'polypeptide(L)'
;MSSSISLDFDDKQEFAEFVAAKARANCVHLVLCHGDGKEYREYLLKCVGRWPSGQLGKIDKSHAVDVSDALQHTQDDVNERIGSLRLQLASIADALFSVNAQSKPGRRFAAVQTLRAYVEELQQDEQLWNKLESPTRFALSFPLRKKREMQQLLHLLGQDVRTVWGDAVERVFQVMQVVHQDAKLRDYGLVAANDSRDKARDRALSKAFRSLLEHWSCRRSPRQLTLTPSQDGGRIRCRVEETASMQWQNSQRWPRERPALGGGYAASTREDWFSSPPSSPEN
;
A
#
# COMPACT_ATOMS: atom_id res chain seq x y z
N MET A 1 38.18 -29.61 -13.23
CA MET A 1 38.16 -28.74 -14.41
C MET A 1 36.84 -27.98 -14.39
N SER A 2 36.87 -26.65 -14.35
CA SER A 2 35.68 -25.81 -14.45
C SER A 2 35.47 -25.42 -15.91
N SER A 3 34.29 -25.72 -16.47
CA SER A 3 33.90 -25.22 -17.79
C SER A 3 33.05 -23.97 -17.60
N SER A 4 33.43 -22.89 -18.29
CA SER A 4 32.68 -21.63 -18.32
C SER A 4 32.16 -21.39 -19.73
N ILE A 5 30.86 -21.12 -19.86
CA ILE A 5 30.19 -20.83 -21.12
C ILE A 5 29.41 -19.52 -20.95
N SER A 6 29.45 -18.65 -21.95
CA SER A 6 28.61 -17.44 -22.00
C SER A 6 27.44 -17.67 -22.95
N LEU A 7 26.24 -17.31 -22.50
CA LEU A 7 25.01 -17.37 -23.28
C LEU A 7 24.37 -15.98 -23.28
N ASP A 8 23.80 -15.59 -24.43
CA ASP A 8 23.05 -14.33 -24.57
C ASP A 8 21.56 -14.65 -24.74
N PHE A 9 20.71 -13.83 -24.13
CA PHE A 9 19.25 -13.91 -24.21
C PHE A 9 18.70 -12.54 -24.62
N ASP A 10 17.66 -12.54 -25.45
CA ASP A 10 17.05 -11.32 -25.96
C ASP A 10 16.14 -10.65 -24.92
N ASP A 11 15.52 -11.43 -24.03
CA ASP A 11 14.66 -10.90 -22.96
C ASP A 11 14.70 -11.70 -21.64
N LYS A 12 14.07 -11.12 -20.61
CA LYS A 12 14.02 -11.68 -19.25
C LYS A 12 13.23 -12.99 -19.17
N GLN A 13 12.28 -13.20 -20.08
CA GLN A 13 11.45 -14.40 -20.13
C GLN A 13 12.25 -15.58 -20.68
N GLU A 14 12.96 -15.39 -21.78
CA GLU A 14 13.83 -16.39 -22.39
C GLU A 14 14.91 -16.86 -21.41
N PHE A 15 15.56 -15.91 -20.72
CA PHE A 15 16.49 -16.23 -19.64
C PHE A 15 15.83 -17.06 -18.55
N ALA A 16 14.65 -16.66 -18.07
CA ALA A 16 13.96 -17.37 -17.00
C ALA A 16 13.53 -18.80 -17.39
N GLU A 17 13.12 -19.01 -18.64
CA GLU A 17 12.80 -20.33 -19.20
C GLU A 17 14.03 -21.23 -19.26
N PHE A 18 15.17 -20.70 -19.71
CA PHE A 18 16.45 -21.41 -19.69
C PHE A 18 16.82 -21.84 -18.27
N VAL A 19 16.78 -20.93 -17.30
CA VAL A 19 17.10 -21.24 -15.89
C VAL A 19 16.13 -22.31 -15.35
N ALA A 20 14.84 -22.17 -15.62
CA ALA A 20 13.83 -23.14 -15.20
C ALA A 20 14.02 -24.52 -15.85
N ALA A 21 14.47 -24.57 -17.12
CA ALA A 21 14.80 -25.82 -17.81
C ALA A 21 16.03 -26.48 -17.19
N LYS A 22 17.09 -25.71 -16.90
CA LYS A 22 18.30 -26.21 -16.22
C LYS A 22 18.00 -26.70 -14.80
N ALA A 23 17.15 -26.01 -14.06
CA ALA A 23 16.73 -26.44 -12.73
C ALA A 23 15.87 -27.72 -12.77
N ARG A 24 15.06 -27.92 -13.82
CA ARG A 24 14.23 -29.14 -14.01
C ARG A 24 15.04 -30.35 -14.44
N ALA A 25 16.09 -30.16 -15.22
CA ALA A 25 17.03 -31.24 -15.55
C ALA A 25 17.69 -31.72 -14.24
N ASN A 26 17.23 -32.86 -13.70
CA ASN A 26 17.49 -33.37 -12.35
C ASN A 26 18.95 -33.78 -12.04
N CYS A 27 19.94 -33.12 -12.64
CA CYS A 27 21.35 -33.50 -12.56
C CYS A 27 22.26 -32.36 -12.11
N VAL A 28 21.71 -31.24 -11.59
CA VAL A 28 22.50 -30.08 -11.23
C VAL A 28 21.98 -29.35 -9.99
N HIS A 29 22.90 -29.01 -9.10
CA HIS A 29 22.75 -28.02 -8.03
C HIS A 29 22.91 -26.61 -8.64
N LEU A 30 21.84 -25.81 -8.68
CA LEU A 30 21.83 -24.52 -9.37
C LEU A 30 21.98 -23.37 -8.37
N VAL A 31 23.00 -22.53 -8.57
CA VAL A 31 23.25 -21.32 -7.79
C VAL A 31 23.12 -20.11 -8.69
N LEU A 32 22.21 -19.20 -8.34
CA LEU A 32 22.11 -17.89 -8.98
C LEU A 32 22.85 -16.86 -8.12
N CYS A 33 23.83 -16.16 -8.70
CA CYS A 33 24.62 -15.17 -7.96
C CYS A 33 23.73 -14.04 -7.41
N HIS A 34 23.95 -13.68 -6.13
CA HIS A 34 23.00 -12.95 -5.28
C HIS A 34 22.83 -11.44 -5.57
N GLY A 35 23.45 -10.88 -6.61
CA GLY A 35 23.35 -9.46 -6.97
C GLY A 35 22.27 -9.16 -8.02
N ASP A 36 22.29 -9.87 -9.15
CA ASP A 36 21.50 -9.53 -10.35
C ASP A 36 20.21 -10.35 -10.50
N GLY A 37 20.03 -11.40 -9.67
CA GLY A 37 18.85 -12.27 -9.70
C GLY A 37 17.51 -11.57 -9.39
N LYS A 38 17.55 -10.45 -8.65
CA LYS A 38 16.36 -9.71 -8.23
C LYS A 38 15.53 -9.23 -9.42
N GLU A 39 16.19 -8.83 -10.50
CA GLU A 39 15.53 -8.33 -11.71
C GLU A 39 14.73 -9.39 -12.47
N TYR A 40 15.12 -10.65 -12.34
CA TYR A 40 14.50 -11.79 -13.02
C TYR A 40 13.48 -12.50 -12.13
N ARG A 41 13.36 -12.07 -10.87
CA ARG A 41 12.55 -12.71 -9.82
C ARG A 41 11.13 -13.06 -10.27
N GLU A 42 10.42 -12.10 -10.86
CA GLU A 42 9.02 -12.34 -11.25
C GLU A 42 8.92 -13.38 -12.37
N TYR A 43 9.77 -13.27 -13.39
CA TYR A 43 9.82 -14.19 -14.52
C TYR A 43 10.19 -15.60 -14.05
N LEU A 44 11.21 -15.75 -13.19
CA LEU A 44 11.63 -17.04 -12.63
C LEU A 44 10.51 -17.69 -11.79
N LEU A 45 9.83 -16.92 -10.95
CA LEU A 45 8.70 -17.45 -10.15
C LEU A 45 7.53 -17.91 -11.03
N LYS A 46 7.24 -17.18 -12.12
CA LYS A 46 6.20 -17.55 -13.10
C LYS A 46 6.57 -18.81 -13.87
N CYS A 47 7.77 -18.86 -14.46
CA CYS A 47 8.22 -20.00 -15.29
C CYS A 47 8.29 -21.32 -14.51
N VAL A 48 8.54 -21.27 -13.20
CA VAL A 48 8.64 -22.47 -12.35
C VAL A 48 7.30 -22.80 -11.67
N GLY A 49 6.24 -22.03 -11.93
CA GLY A 49 4.93 -22.24 -11.33
C GLY A 49 4.89 -22.00 -9.82
N ARG A 50 5.84 -21.23 -9.28
CA ARG A 50 5.95 -20.87 -7.85
C ARG A 50 5.47 -19.43 -7.58
N TRP A 51 4.66 -18.88 -8.49
CA TRP A 51 4.08 -17.55 -8.32
C TRP A 51 3.19 -17.51 -7.07
N PRO A 52 3.40 -16.58 -6.12
CA PRO A 52 2.67 -16.56 -4.86
C PRO A 52 1.25 -15.96 -4.99
N SER A 53 0.45 -16.45 -5.93
CA SER A 53 -0.88 -15.93 -6.29
C SER A 53 -1.77 -15.70 -5.07
N GLY A 54 -1.80 -16.66 -4.13
CA GLY A 54 -2.64 -16.57 -2.94
C GLY A 54 -2.23 -15.47 -1.96
N GLN A 55 -0.92 -15.20 -1.81
CA GLN A 55 -0.43 -14.11 -0.96
C GLN A 55 -0.65 -12.75 -1.64
N LEU A 56 -0.36 -12.67 -2.95
CA LEU A 56 -0.57 -11.46 -3.73
C LEU A 56 -2.05 -11.07 -3.77
N GLY A 57 -2.94 -12.05 -3.98
CA GLY A 57 -4.38 -11.81 -3.94
C GLY A 57 -4.88 -11.35 -2.56
N LYS A 58 -4.25 -11.79 -1.46
CA LYS A 58 -4.56 -11.25 -0.12
C LYS A 58 -4.10 -9.80 0.02
N ILE A 59 -2.91 -9.47 -0.46
CA ILE A 59 -2.37 -8.10 -0.45
C ILE A 59 -3.26 -7.17 -1.27
N ASP A 60 -3.66 -7.58 -2.47
CA ASP A 60 -4.54 -6.78 -3.33
C ASP A 60 -5.93 -6.59 -2.71
N LYS A 61 -6.48 -7.61 -2.04
CA LYS A 61 -7.75 -7.50 -1.31
C LYS A 61 -7.65 -6.56 -0.11
N SER A 62 -6.60 -6.69 0.71
CA SER A 62 -6.38 -5.80 1.84
C SER A 62 -6.19 -4.36 1.38
N HIS A 63 -5.40 -4.13 0.33
CA HIS A 63 -5.23 -2.80 -0.27
C HIS A 63 -6.55 -2.20 -0.77
N ALA A 64 -7.40 -2.99 -1.42
CA ALA A 64 -8.71 -2.51 -1.87
C ALA A 64 -9.60 -2.07 -0.68
N VAL A 65 -9.55 -2.79 0.44
CA VAL A 65 -10.25 -2.41 1.68
C VAL A 65 -9.64 -1.14 2.26
N ASP A 66 -8.31 -1.07 2.40
CA ASP A 66 -7.61 0.10 2.94
C ASP A 66 -7.91 1.37 2.14
N VAL A 67 -7.95 1.26 0.80
CA VAL A 67 -8.32 2.38 -0.09
C VAL A 67 -9.77 2.76 0.10
N SER A 68 -10.69 1.79 0.18
CA SER A 68 -12.11 2.04 0.39
C SER A 68 -12.36 2.74 1.73
N ASP A 69 -11.75 2.25 2.81
CA ASP A 69 -11.91 2.80 4.15
C ASP A 69 -11.32 4.22 4.24
N ALA A 70 -10.17 4.45 3.61
CA ALA A 70 -9.59 5.79 3.52
C ALA A 70 -10.50 6.77 2.77
N LEU A 71 -11.09 6.35 1.65
CA LEU A 71 -12.05 7.18 0.90
C LEU A 71 -13.30 7.46 1.73
N GLN A 72 -13.86 6.45 2.39
CA GLN A 72 -15.04 6.60 3.23
C GLN A 72 -14.80 7.56 4.40
N HIS A 73 -13.69 7.39 5.13
CA HIS A 73 -13.36 8.27 6.25
C HIS A 73 -13.24 9.74 5.80
N THR A 74 -12.63 9.99 4.63
CA THR A 74 -12.54 11.35 4.11
C THR A 74 -13.88 11.94 3.70
N GLN A 75 -14.79 11.11 3.15
CA GLN A 75 -16.14 11.55 2.84
C GLN A 75 -16.90 11.91 4.12
N ASP A 76 -16.73 11.12 5.18
CA ASP A 76 -17.34 11.37 6.48
C ASP A 76 -16.81 12.67 7.11
N ASP A 77 -15.50 12.93 7.07
CA ASP A 77 -14.89 14.17 7.56
C ASP A 77 -15.47 15.42 6.87
N VAL A 78 -15.61 15.36 5.54
CA VAL A 78 -16.18 16.47 4.76
C VAL A 78 -17.65 16.68 5.10
N ASN A 79 -18.41 15.59 5.22
CA ASN A 79 -19.82 15.65 5.59
C ASN A 79 -20.02 16.20 7.01
N GLU A 80 -19.16 15.83 7.95
CA GLU A 80 -19.17 16.37 9.31
C GLU A 80 -18.86 17.88 9.30
N ARG A 81 -17.84 18.31 8.55
CA ARG A 81 -17.51 19.73 8.40
C ARG A 81 -18.68 20.50 7.78
N ILE A 82 -19.32 19.98 6.74
CA ILE A 82 -20.54 20.57 6.15
C ILE A 82 -21.65 20.67 7.17
N GLY A 83 -21.90 19.60 7.94
CA GLY A 83 -22.93 19.58 8.97
C GLY A 83 -22.72 20.67 10.02
N SER A 84 -21.48 20.81 10.50
CA SER A 84 -21.08 21.86 11.45
C SER A 84 -21.29 23.26 10.88
N LEU A 85 -20.82 23.51 9.65
CA LEU A 85 -21.00 24.79 8.97
C LEU A 85 -22.47 25.12 8.72
N ARG A 86 -23.28 24.13 8.32
CA ARG A 86 -24.72 24.30 8.10
C ARG A 86 -25.42 24.71 9.39
N LEU A 87 -25.09 24.08 10.52
CA LEU A 87 -25.63 24.45 11.84
C LEU A 87 -25.20 25.87 12.25
N GLN A 88 -23.92 26.19 12.10
CA GLN A 88 -23.38 27.52 12.42
C GLN A 88 -24.06 28.62 11.60
N LEU A 89 -24.19 28.43 10.28
CA LEU A 89 -24.82 29.40 9.38
C LEU A 89 -26.34 29.50 9.60
N ALA A 90 -27.02 28.39 9.89
CA ALA A 90 -28.43 28.41 10.27
C ALA A 90 -28.66 29.21 11.55
N SER A 91 -27.76 29.10 12.54
CA SER A 91 -27.88 29.79 13.83
C SER A 91 -27.82 31.33 13.71
N ILE A 92 -27.16 31.85 12.67
CA ILE A 92 -27.02 33.29 12.44
C ILE A 92 -28.02 33.85 11.42
N ALA A 93 -28.73 32.99 10.68
CA ALA A 93 -29.61 33.40 9.58
C ALA A 93 -30.69 34.40 10.03
N ASP A 94 -31.38 34.14 11.14
CA ASP A 94 -32.43 35.05 11.64
C ASP A 94 -31.85 36.42 12.04
N ALA A 95 -30.65 36.44 12.60
CA ALA A 95 -29.97 37.67 12.98
C ALA A 95 -29.51 38.50 11.76
N LEU A 96 -29.25 37.83 10.63
CA LEU A 96 -28.87 38.47 9.37
C LEU A 96 -30.07 38.98 8.57
N PHE A 97 -31.19 38.26 8.57
CA PHE A 97 -32.31 38.53 7.64
C PHE A 97 -33.62 38.99 8.29
N SER A 98 -33.76 38.98 9.62
CA SER A 98 -34.96 39.51 10.26
C SER A 98 -34.93 41.04 10.33
N VAL A 99 -36.02 41.69 9.90
CA VAL A 99 -36.21 43.16 10.02
C VAL A 99 -36.08 43.60 11.48
N ASN A 100 -36.59 42.81 12.42
CA ASN A 100 -36.50 43.04 13.87
C ASN A 100 -35.10 42.74 14.44
N ALA A 101 -34.28 41.94 13.77
CA ALA A 101 -32.88 41.75 14.16
C ALA A 101 -32.01 42.92 13.72
N GLN A 102 -32.36 43.59 12.61
CA GLN A 102 -31.66 44.80 12.18
C GLN A 102 -31.75 45.95 13.18
N SER A 103 -32.81 46.00 14.00
CA SER A 103 -32.97 47.01 15.06
C SER A 103 -32.14 46.72 16.31
N LYS A 104 -31.67 45.47 16.52
CA LYS A 104 -30.83 45.06 17.67
C LYS A 104 -29.34 44.98 17.27
N PRO A 105 -28.51 45.98 17.59
CA PRO A 105 -27.14 46.09 17.06
C PRO A 105 -26.21 44.93 17.47
N GLY A 106 -26.33 44.42 18.70
CA GLY A 106 -25.43 43.38 19.22
C GLY A 106 -25.57 42.01 18.52
N ARG A 107 -26.80 41.51 18.33
CA ARG A 107 -27.04 40.23 17.66
C ARG A 107 -26.62 40.25 16.18
N ARG A 108 -26.94 41.34 15.47
CA ARG A 108 -26.52 41.53 14.08
C ARG A 108 -25.01 41.59 13.95
N PHE A 109 -24.34 42.33 14.85
CA PHE A 109 -22.88 42.45 14.82
C PHE A 109 -22.22 41.08 14.96
N ALA A 110 -22.61 40.28 15.95
CA ALA A 110 -22.08 38.93 16.13
C ALA A 110 -22.30 38.04 14.89
N ALA A 111 -23.51 38.03 14.34
CA ALA A 111 -23.84 37.28 13.13
C ALA A 111 -23.00 37.69 11.90
N VAL A 112 -22.77 39.00 11.73
CA VAL A 112 -21.92 39.53 10.65
C VAL A 112 -20.46 39.11 10.84
N GLN A 113 -19.95 39.08 12.08
CA GLN A 113 -18.59 38.60 12.35
C GLN A 113 -18.45 37.11 12.05
N THR A 114 -19.42 36.29 12.46
CA THR A 114 -19.43 34.86 12.15
C THR A 114 -19.46 34.62 10.63
N LEU A 115 -20.30 35.33 9.90
CA LEU A 115 -20.34 35.22 8.44
C LEU A 115 -19.05 35.71 7.78
N ARG A 116 -18.47 36.81 8.29
CA ARG A 116 -17.21 37.35 7.78
C ARG A 116 -16.08 36.34 7.94
N ALA A 117 -15.92 35.76 9.13
CA ALA A 117 -14.94 34.72 9.38
C ALA A 117 -15.11 33.53 8.42
N TYR A 118 -16.35 33.07 8.21
CA TYR A 118 -16.63 32.01 7.25
C TYR A 118 -16.23 32.38 5.81
N VAL A 119 -16.55 33.59 5.35
CA VAL A 119 -16.18 34.04 3.99
C VAL A 119 -14.66 34.21 3.86
N GLU A 120 -13.98 34.68 4.90
CA GLU A 120 -12.51 34.78 4.93
C GLU A 120 -11.85 33.39 4.89
N GLU A 121 -12.35 32.43 5.66
CA GLU A 121 -11.91 31.01 5.58
C GLU A 121 -12.09 30.45 4.16
N LEU A 122 -13.24 30.70 3.52
CA LEU A 122 -13.48 30.28 2.14
C LEU A 122 -12.51 30.94 1.15
N GLN A 123 -12.16 32.21 1.36
CA GLN A 123 -11.23 32.94 0.49
C GLN A 123 -9.78 32.46 0.63
N GLN A 124 -9.41 31.96 1.81
CA GLN A 124 -8.09 31.37 2.05
C GLN A 124 -7.92 30.01 1.34
N ASP A 125 -9.01 29.28 1.13
CA ASP A 125 -9.01 28.08 0.29
C ASP A 125 -9.15 28.48 -1.19
N GLU A 126 -8.03 28.76 -1.85
CA GLU A 126 -8.02 29.17 -3.27
C GLU A 126 -8.65 28.13 -4.20
N GLN A 127 -8.54 26.83 -3.89
CA GLN A 127 -9.09 25.78 -4.74
C GLN A 127 -10.61 25.77 -4.69
N LEU A 128 -11.17 25.92 -3.49
CA LEU A 128 -12.61 26.05 -3.29
C LEU A 128 -13.13 27.38 -3.83
N TRP A 129 -12.50 28.49 -3.46
CA TRP A 129 -12.94 29.84 -3.84
C TRP A 129 -13.02 30.02 -5.35
N ASN A 130 -11.99 29.58 -6.08
CA ASN A 130 -11.91 29.73 -7.54
C ASN A 130 -13.00 28.94 -8.29
N LYS A 131 -13.50 27.84 -7.72
CA LYS A 131 -14.60 27.05 -8.28
C LYS A 131 -15.99 27.62 -7.98
N LEU A 132 -16.11 28.55 -7.03
CA LEU A 132 -17.38 29.23 -6.77
C LEU A 132 -17.68 30.26 -7.87
N GLU A 133 -18.90 30.26 -8.39
CA GLU A 133 -19.32 31.26 -9.38
C GLU A 133 -19.45 32.65 -8.74
N SER A 134 -19.26 33.70 -9.55
CA SER A 134 -19.41 35.10 -9.12
C SER A 134 -20.76 35.39 -8.43
N PRO A 135 -21.92 34.90 -8.94
CA PRO A 135 -23.21 35.09 -8.26
C PRO A 135 -23.26 34.45 -6.87
N THR A 136 -22.63 33.28 -6.69
CA THR A 136 -22.57 32.59 -5.40
C THR A 136 -21.70 33.35 -4.40
N ARG A 137 -20.51 33.82 -4.82
CA ARG A 137 -19.63 34.67 -3.98
C ARG A 137 -20.33 35.96 -3.55
N PHE A 138 -21.06 36.59 -4.48
CA PHE A 138 -21.83 37.79 -4.22
C PHE A 138 -22.95 37.55 -3.22
N ALA A 139 -23.74 36.49 -3.41
CA ALA A 139 -24.82 36.13 -2.52
C ALA A 139 -24.33 35.83 -1.10
N LEU A 140 -23.22 35.10 -0.93
CA LEU A 140 -22.61 34.84 0.38
C LEU A 140 -22.20 36.12 1.12
N SER A 141 -21.64 37.08 0.38
CA SER A 141 -21.15 38.35 0.93
C SER A 141 -22.27 39.38 1.14
N PHE A 142 -23.47 39.10 0.63
CA PHE A 142 -24.61 40.02 0.66
C PHE A 142 -24.95 40.53 2.08
N PRO A 143 -25.02 39.68 3.12
CA PRO A 143 -25.39 40.13 4.47
C PRO A 143 -24.29 40.93 5.18
N LEU A 144 -23.09 40.99 4.61
CA LEU A 144 -21.95 41.77 5.14
C LEU A 144 -22.07 43.28 4.86
N ARG A 145 -23.10 43.70 4.11
CA ARG A 145 -23.37 45.10 3.77
C ARG A 145 -23.71 45.98 4.96
N LYS A 146 -23.72 47.30 4.71
CA LYS A 146 -24.06 48.28 5.75
C LYS A 146 -25.50 48.06 6.22
N LYS A 147 -25.75 48.38 7.50
CA LYS A 147 -27.07 48.17 8.13
C LYS A 147 -28.23 48.79 7.33
N ARG A 148 -28.07 50.03 6.89
CA ARG A 148 -29.12 50.77 6.16
C ARG A 148 -29.45 50.09 4.83
N GLU A 149 -28.43 49.65 4.10
CA GLU A 149 -28.59 48.93 2.82
C GLU A 149 -29.33 47.61 3.05
N MET A 150 -28.92 46.83 4.07
CA MET A 150 -29.59 45.57 4.40
C MET A 150 -31.04 45.77 4.83
N GLN A 151 -31.34 46.82 5.61
CA GLN A 151 -32.71 47.15 6.01
C GLN A 151 -33.59 47.50 4.82
N GLN A 152 -33.10 48.29 3.86
CA GLN A 152 -33.83 48.65 2.64
C GLN A 152 -34.09 47.41 1.79
N LEU A 153 -33.08 46.56 1.60
CA LEU A 153 -33.19 45.33 0.82
C LEU A 153 -34.18 44.34 1.43
N LEU A 154 -34.16 44.17 2.76
CA LEU A 154 -35.13 43.32 3.45
C LEU A 154 -36.57 43.87 3.38
N HIS A 155 -36.75 45.18 3.35
CA HIS A 155 -38.08 45.78 3.13
C HIS A 155 -38.59 45.57 1.71
N LEU A 156 -37.71 45.59 0.70
CA LEU A 156 -38.08 45.48 -0.71
C LEU A 156 -38.27 44.02 -1.16
N LEU A 157 -37.39 43.13 -0.70
CA LEU A 157 -37.28 41.75 -1.19
C LEU A 157 -37.72 40.71 -0.15
N GLY A 158 -37.97 41.12 1.10
CA GLY A 158 -38.54 40.26 2.13
C GLY A 158 -37.76 38.96 2.36
N GLN A 159 -38.47 37.83 2.31
CA GLN A 159 -37.91 36.50 2.56
C GLN A 159 -37.02 35.97 1.43
N ASP A 160 -37.13 36.52 0.21
CA ASP A 160 -36.40 36.05 -0.97
C ASP A 160 -34.88 36.24 -0.82
N VAL A 161 -34.47 37.22 -0.02
CA VAL A 161 -33.05 37.46 0.26
C VAL A 161 -32.43 36.31 1.07
N ARG A 162 -33.20 35.76 2.02
CA ARG A 162 -32.74 34.65 2.88
C ARG A 162 -32.63 33.37 2.08
N THR A 163 -33.59 33.10 1.20
CA THR A 163 -33.59 31.89 0.36
C THR A 163 -32.41 31.93 -0.63
N VAL A 164 -32.20 33.05 -1.32
CA VAL A 164 -31.06 33.22 -2.25
C VAL A 164 -29.71 33.03 -1.54
N TRP A 165 -29.58 33.54 -0.30
CA TRP A 165 -28.37 33.31 0.49
C TRP A 165 -28.22 31.85 0.93
N GLY A 166 -29.30 31.21 1.39
CA GLY A 166 -29.30 29.79 1.74
C GLY A 166 -28.89 28.90 0.56
N ASP A 167 -29.42 29.17 -0.63
CA ASP A 167 -29.06 28.46 -1.85
C ASP A 167 -27.58 28.65 -2.21
N ALA A 168 -27.04 29.86 -1.98
CA ALA A 168 -25.62 30.12 -2.19
C ALA A 168 -24.74 29.33 -1.21
N VAL A 169 -25.15 29.22 0.05
CA VAL A 169 -24.48 28.40 1.07
C VAL A 169 -24.49 26.92 0.67
N GLU A 170 -25.63 26.39 0.24
CA GLU A 170 -25.73 24.99 -0.21
C GLU A 170 -24.89 24.73 -1.47
N ARG A 171 -24.80 25.67 -2.41
CA ARG A 171 -23.87 25.58 -3.54
C ARG A 171 -22.42 25.52 -3.09
N VAL A 172 -22.01 26.27 -2.06
CA VAL A 172 -20.66 26.15 -1.50
C VAL A 172 -20.42 24.75 -0.95
N PHE A 173 -21.37 24.19 -0.22
CA PHE A 173 -21.23 22.85 0.34
C PHE A 173 -21.10 21.78 -0.76
N GLN A 174 -21.86 21.90 -1.84
CA GLN A 174 -21.72 21.02 -3.01
C GLN A 174 -20.33 21.13 -3.64
N VAL A 175 -19.81 22.35 -3.84
CA VAL A 175 -18.46 22.54 -4.38
C VAL A 175 -17.40 22.00 -3.41
N MET A 176 -17.58 22.18 -2.10
CA MET A 176 -16.67 21.67 -1.08
C MET A 176 -16.60 20.13 -1.10
N GLN A 177 -17.73 19.43 -1.31
CA GLN A 177 -17.74 17.99 -1.52
C GLN A 177 -16.91 17.58 -2.74
N VAL A 178 -17.14 18.24 -3.88
CA VAL A 178 -16.44 17.91 -5.14
C VAL A 178 -14.94 18.20 -5.05
N VAL A 179 -14.55 19.35 -4.50
CA VAL A 179 -13.14 19.76 -4.38
C VAL A 179 -12.36 18.82 -3.48
N HIS A 180 -12.92 18.44 -2.33
CA HIS A 180 -12.22 17.54 -1.42
C HIS A 180 -12.18 16.10 -1.91
N GLN A 181 -13.18 15.65 -2.66
CA GLN A 181 -13.12 14.36 -3.36
C GLN A 181 -12.00 14.37 -4.42
N ASP A 182 -11.93 15.39 -5.27
CA ASP A 182 -10.92 15.51 -6.33
C ASP A 182 -9.48 15.61 -5.80
N ALA A 183 -9.25 16.45 -4.78
CA ALA A 183 -7.93 16.72 -4.26
C ALA A 183 -7.31 15.51 -3.54
N LYS A 184 -8.12 14.75 -2.79
CA LYS A 184 -7.62 13.61 -2.00
C LYS A 184 -7.55 12.30 -2.79
N LEU A 185 -8.31 12.18 -3.88
CA LEU A 185 -8.09 11.14 -4.91
C LEU A 185 -6.71 11.27 -5.57
N ARG A 186 -6.10 12.47 -5.56
CA ARG A 186 -4.82 12.70 -6.24
C ARG A 186 -3.59 12.47 -5.35
N ASP A 187 -3.58 12.94 -4.09
CA ASP A 187 -2.26 13.18 -3.47
C ASP A 187 -1.91 12.47 -2.14
N TYR A 188 -2.82 12.23 -1.19
CA TYR A 188 -2.36 11.88 0.18
C TYR A 188 -2.73 10.48 0.69
N GLY A 189 -3.96 10.00 0.44
CA GLY A 189 -4.38 8.68 0.94
C GLY A 189 -3.91 7.52 0.04
N LEU A 190 -4.00 7.72 -1.28
CA LEU A 190 -3.70 6.69 -2.27
C LEU A 190 -2.20 6.44 -2.42
N VAL A 191 -1.36 7.47 -2.29
CA VAL A 191 0.11 7.31 -2.40
C VAL A 191 0.63 6.44 -1.27
N ALA A 192 0.25 6.70 -0.02
CA ALA A 192 0.67 5.89 1.12
C ALA A 192 0.12 4.45 1.04
N ALA A 193 -1.13 4.27 0.62
CA ALA A 193 -1.74 2.95 0.42
C ALA A 193 -1.02 2.16 -0.69
N ASN A 194 -0.70 2.81 -1.81
CA ASN A 194 0.04 2.21 -2.92
C ASN A 194 1.46 1.83 -2.52
N ASP A 195 2.18 2.72 -1.82
CA ASP A 195 3.51 2.44 -1.28
C ASP A 195 3.50 1.24 -0.34
N SER A 196 2.49 1.15 0.54
CA SER A 196 2.32 0.03 1.46
C SER A 196 2.10 -1.28 0.69
N ARG A 197 1.21 -1.26 -0.31
CA ARG A 197 0.94 -2.40 -1.19
C ARG A 197 2.19 -2.84 -1.93
N ASP A 198 2.93 -1.92 -2.53
CA ASP A 198 4.12 -2.24 -3.32
C ASP A 198 5.22 -2.84 -2.44
N LYS A 199 5.42 -2.30 -1.23
CA LYS A 199 6.34 -2.88 -0.24
C LYS A 199 5.89 -4.27 0.20
N ALA A 200 4.60 -4.48 0.44
CA ALA A 200 4.06 -5.80 0.81
C ALA A 200 4.23 -6.81 -0.32
N ARG A 201 3.96 -6.39 -1.55
CA ARG A 201 4.14 -7.18 -2.78
C ARG A 201 5.61 -7.56 -2.97
N ASP A 202 6.53 -6.61 -2.86
CA ASP A 202 7.97 -6.87 -2.98
C ASP A 202 8.48 -7.84 -1.91
N ARG A 203 7.99 -7.71 -0.66
CA ARG A 203 8.33 -8.66 0.43
C ARG A 203 7.83 -10.06 0.12
N ALA A 204 6.60 -10.21 -0.37
CA ALA A 204 6.03 -11.51 -0.74
C ALA A 204 6.83 -12.18 -1.87
N LEU A 205 7.13 -11.41 -2.92
CA LEU A 205 7.95 -11.89 -4.04
C LEU A 205 9.37 -12.24 -3.60
N SER A 206 10.02 -11.39 -2.80
CA SER A 206 11.35 -11.66 -2.24
C SER A 206 11.38 -12.94 -1.40
N LYS A 207 10.35 -13.18 -0.59
CA LYS A 207 10.23 -14.39 0.22
C LYS A 207 10.08 -15.64 -0.65
N ALA A 208 9.18 -15.60 -1.63
CA ALA A 208 8.98 -16.71 -2.58
C ALA A 208 10.25 -17.00 -3.38
N PHE A 209 10.97 -15.95 -3.79
CA PHE A 209 12.21 -16.09 -4.55
C PHE A 209 13.34 -16.71 -3.74
N ARG A 210 13.54 -16.27 -2.49
CA ARG A 210 14.53 -16.90 -1.60
C ARG A 210 14.24 -18.39 -1.40
N SER A 211 12.97 -18.75 -1.19
CA SER A 211 12.56 -20.14 -1.08
C SER A 211 12.80 -20.95 -2.36
N LEU A 212 12.63 -20.33 -3.54
CA LEU A 212 12.97 -20.95 -4.83
C LEU A 212 14.47 -21.20 -4.96
N LEU A 213 15.31 -20.21 -4.64
CA LEU A 213 16.76 -20.34 -4.69
C LEU A 213 17.26 -21.40 -3.71
N GLU A 214 16.74 -21.41 -2.48
CA GLU A 214 17.02 -22.45 -1.48
C GLU A 214 16.64 -23.85 -2.02
N HIS A 215 15.47 -23.98 -2.65
CA HIS A 215 15.05 -25.25 -3.25
C HIS A 215 16.01 -25.71 -4.35
N TRP A 216 16.55 -24.80 -5.15
CA TRP A 216 17.52 -25.12 -6.19
C TRP A 216 18.90 -25.45 -5.66
N SER A 217 19.35 -24.78 -4.60
CA SER A 217 20.63 -25.06 -3.93
C SER A 217 20.59 -26.32 -3.05
N CYS A 218 19.44 -26.73 -2.51
CA CYS A 218 19.38 -27.92 -1.66
C CYS A 218 19.28 -29.24 -2.45
N ARG A 219 19.27 -29.20 -3.79
CA ARG A 219 19.24 -30.41 -4.61
C ARG A 219 20.57 -31.16 -4.52
N ARG A 220 20.50 -32.42 -4.08
CA ARG A 220 21.66 -33.33 -4.06
C ARG A 220 22.10 -33.64 -5.48
N SER A 221 23.23 -33.08 -5.90
CA SER A 221 23.83 -33.33 -7.21
C SER A 221 25.37 -33.33 -7.10
N PRO A 222 26.07 -34.20 -7.84
CA PRO A 222 27.54 -34.17 -7.95
C PRO A 222 28.04 -32.98 -8.79
N ARG A 223 27.15 -32.27 -9.50
CA ARG A 223 27.47 -31.13 -10.36
C ARG A 223 26.75 -29.88 -9.87
N GLN A 224 27.49 -28.78 -9.79
CA GLN A 224 26.98 -27.47 -9.47
C GLN A 224 27.09 -26.58 -10.72
N LEU A 225 25.98 -25.91 -11.09
CA LEU A 225 26.00 -24.83 -12.07
C LEU A 225 25.79 -23.51 -11.35
N THR A 226 26.74 -22.59 -11.54
CA THR A 226 26.63 -21.21 -11.10
C THR A 226 26.24 -20.35 -12.31
N LEU A 227 25.14 -19.63 -12.19
CA LEU A 227 24.63 -18.70 -13.20
C LEU A 227 24.83 -17.27 -12.73
N THR A 228 25.55 -16.49 -13.54
CA THR A 228 25.83 -15.08 -13.29
C THR A 228 25.28 -14.26 -14.46
N PRO A 229 24.03 -13.79 -14.38
CA PRO A 229 23.45 -12.92 -15.40
C PRO A 229 24.00 -11.50 -15.27
N SER A 230 24.19 -10.83 -16.40
CA SER A 230 24.56 -9.42 -16.52
C SER A 230 23.77 -8.80 -17.67
N GLN A 231 23.39 -7.52 -17.56
CA GLN A 231 22.67 -6.83 -18.63
C GLN A 231 23.63 -5.88 -19.36
N ASP A 232 23.69 -6.01 -20.68
CA ASP A 232 24.60 -5.23 -21.54
C ASP A 232 23.87 -4.90 -22.86
N GLY A 233 23.72 -3.61 -23.18
CA GLY A 233 23.09 -3.16 -24.43
C GLY A 233 21.65 -3.65 -24.65
N GLY A 234 20.87 -3.89 -23.58
CA GLY A 234 19.50 -4.40 -23.66
C GLY A 234 19.39 -5.92 -23.77
N ARG A 235 20.50 -6.64 -23.95
CA ARG A 235 20.56 -8.11 -23.91
C ARG A 235 21.02 -8.62 -22.56
N ILE A 236 20.65 -9.84 -22.22
CA ILE A 236 21.06 -10.50 -20.99
C ILE A 236 22.18 -11.49 -21.33
N ARG A 237 23.39 -11.21 -20.86
CA ARG A 237 24.53 -12.12 -20.97
C ARG A 237 24.67 -12.90 -19.68
N CYS A 238 24.47 -14.22 -19.72
CA CYS A 238 24.68 -15.11 -18.60
C CYS A 238 25.98 -15.88 -18.74
N ARG A 239 26.86 -15.75 -17.75
CA ARG A 239 27.98 -16.68 -17.57
C ARG A 239 27.48 -17.91 -16.82
N VAL A 240 27.81 -19.08 -17.35
CA VAL A 240 27.45 -20.39 -16.81
C VAL A 240 28.73 -21.12 -16.45
N GLU A 241 28.94 -21.40 -15.17
CA GLU A 241 30.11 -22.11 -14.68
C GLU A 241 29.69 -23.46 -14.09
N GLU A 242 30.24 -24.55 -14.63
CA GLU A 242 30.05 -25.89 -14.08
C GLU A 242 31.23 -26.27 -13.18
N THR A 243 30.94 -26.61 -11.93
CA THR A 243 31.91 -27.10 -10.96
C THR A 243 31.47 -28.46 -10.41
N ALA A 244 32.44 -29.32 -10.12
CA ALA A 244 32.16 -30.55 -9.38
C ALA A 244 31.76 -30.16 -7.95
N SER A 245 30.56 -30.56 -7.52
CA SER A 245 30.06 -30.23 -6.19
C SER A 245 30.87 -30.98 -5.14
N MET A 246 31.68 -30.25 -4.37
CA MET A 246 32.46 -30.76 -3.24
C MET A 246 31.60 -31.03 -2.00
N GLN A 247 30.31 -30.65 -2.01
CA GLN A 247 29.41 -30.77 -0.84
C GLN A 247 29.19 -32.23 -0.39
N TRP A 248 29.50 -33.21 -1.25
CA TRP A 248 29.47 -34.64 -0.92
C TRP A 248 30.70 -35.14 -0.16
N GLN A 249 31.89 -34.54 -0.32
CA GLN A 249 33.11 -35.04 0.33
C GLN A 249 33.12 -34.80 1.84
N ASN A 250 32.44 -33.76 2.33
CA ASN A 250 32.36 -33.45 3.76
C ASN A 250 31.27 -34.25 4.51
N SER A 251 30.37 -34.96 3.82
CA SER A 251 29.35 -35.82 4.46
C SER A 251 29.77 -37.30 4.58
N GLN A 252 30.92 -37.71 4.04
CA GLN A 252 31.37 -39.11 4.03
C GLN A 252 32.58 -39.41 4.94
N ARG A 253 33.00 -38.52 5.84
CA ARG A 253 34.02 -38.83 6.86
C ARG A 253 33.46 -38.86 8.27
N TRP A 254 32.84 -39.99 8.60
CA TRP A 254 32.94 -40.59 9.94
C TRP A 254 33.01 -42.11 9.77
N PRO A 255 34.22 -42.70 9.66
CA PRO A 255 34.35 -44.12 9.92
C PRO A 255 34.08 -44.33 11.41
N ARG A 256 33.16 -45.23 11.72
CA ARG A 256 33.16 -45.95 12.99
C ARG A 256 34.55 -46.55 13.18
N GLU A 257 35.35 -45.97 14.06
CA GLU A 257 36.44 -46.69 14.72
C GLU A 257 36.28 -46.51 16.22
N ARG A 258 35.74 -47.54 16.87
CA ARG A 258 35.94 -47.76 18.30
C ARG A 258 37.34 -48.36 18.46
N PRO A 259 38.25 -47.74 19.21
CA PRO A 259 39.37 -48.47 19.77
C PRO A 259 38.82 -49.30 20.93
N ALA A 260 38.85 -50.62 20.79
CA ALA A 260 38.74 -51.52 21.93
C ALA A 260 40.13 -51.69 22.56
N LEU A 261 40.24 -51.40 23.85
CA LEU A 261 40.91 -52.18 24.92
C LEU A 261 41.52 -51.26 25.98
N GLY A 262 41.12 -51.51 27.22
CA GLY A 262 41.66 -50.88 28.43
C GLY A 262 40.68 -51.03 29.58
N GLY A 263 40.53 -52.27 30.09
CA GLY A 263 39.61 -52.59 31.17
C GLY A 263 40.01 -52.03 32.53
N GLY A 264 39.06 -52.00 33.47
CA GLY A 264 39.32 -51.80 34.89
C GLY A 264 38.20 -51.09 35.66
N TYR A 265 37.20 -51.88 36.07
CA TYR A 265 36.31 -51.71 37.23
C TYR A 265 35.98 -50.30 37.77
N ALA A 266 34.72 -49.90 37.65
CA ALA A 266 33.94 -49.41 38.81
C ALA A 266 32.44 -49.52 38.51
N ALA A 267 31.73 -50.13 39.45
CA ALA A 267 30.30 -50.38 39.44
C ALA A 267 29.48 -49.09 39.60
N SER A 268 28.21 -49.12 39.15
CA SER A 268 27.03 -49.10 40.04
C SER A 268 25.83 -48.39 39.39
N THR A 269 24.87 -49.22 38.95
CA THR A 269 23.41 -49.10 39.09
C THR A 269 22.70 -47.73 38.92
N ARG A 270 21.83 -47.66 37.90
CA ARG A 270 20.35 -47.52 37.95
C ARG A 270 19.89 -46.99 36.57
N GLU A 271 19.07 -47.72 35.81
CA GLU A 271 17.59 -47.75 35.90
C GLU A 271 17.04 -46.30 35.91
N ASP A 272 16.13 -45.82 35.05
CA ASP A 272 15.13 -46.54 34.28
C ASP A 272 14.23 -45.53 33.50
N TRP A 273 13.76 -45.92 32.29
CA TRP A 273 12.47 -45.59 31.61
C TRP A 273 12.35 -44.18 30.95
N PHE A 274 11.78 -44.01 29.74
CA PHE A 274 10.53 -44.56 29.19
C PHE A 274 10.61 -44.91 27.69
N SER A 275 10.01 -46.05 27.37
CA SER A 275 9.70 -46.54 26.02
C SER A 275 8.44 -45.86 25.45
N SER A 276 8.48 -45.46 24.19
CA SER A 276 7.28 -45.16 23.39
C SER A 276 6.60 -46.47 22.96
N PRO A 277 5.25 -46.52 22.89
CA PRO A 277 4.54 -47.70 22.40
C PRO A 277 4.55 -47.76 20.87
N PRO A 278 4.66 -48.96 20.26
CA PRO A 278 4.45 -49.14 18.83
C PRO A 278 2.97 -49.40 18.50
N SER A 279 2.57 -48.82 17.38
CA SER A 279 1.36 -49.07 16.60
C SER A 279 1.31 -50.47 15.98
N SER A 280 0.12 -51.05 15.85
CA SER A 280 -0.39 -51.94 14.76
C SER A 280 -1.78 -52.51 15.17
N PRO A 281 -2.54 -53.20 14.29
CA PRO A 281 -3.04 -52.83 12.96
C PRO A 281 -4.58 -53.02 12.87
N GLU A 282 -5.11 -52.88 11.65
CA GLU A 282 -6.52 -53.02 11.24
C GLU A 282 -7.21 -54.35 11.62
N ASN A 283 -8.49 -54.24 12.00
CA ASN A 283 -9.62 -55.00 11.47
C ASN A 283 -10.93 -54.27 11.81
#